data_AF-A0A5K0X7T3-F1
#
_entry.id   AF-A0A5K0X7T3-F1
#
_cell.length_a   1.000
_cell.length_b   1.000
_cell.length_c   1.000
_cell.angle_alpha   90.00
_cell.angle_beta   90.00
_cell.angle_gamma   90.00
#
_symmetry.space_group_name_H-M   'P 1'
#
loop_
_entity.id
_entity.type
_entity.pdbx_description
1 polymer ?
#
loop_
_entity_poly.entity_id
_entity_poly.type
_entity_poly.pdbx_seq_one_letter_code
_entity_poly.pdbx_strand_id
1 'polypeptide(L)' 'VLVDASVASLGQLVPTGTCVLVEGELKKAPDGTKQTVELKVEKVLEVGTVDPAKYPIPKTKLTLEFLRDHVHLRPRTNT' A
#
# COMPACT_ATOMS: atom_id res chain seq x y z
N VAL A 1 -4.60 -5.46 6.06
CA VAL A 1 -5.24 -5.90 4.80
C VAL A 1 -4.48 -7.11 4.32
N LEU A 2 -5.16 -8.23 4.13
CA LEU A 2 -4.58 -9.49 3.65
C LEU A 2 -5.22 -9.82 2.31
N VAL A 3 -4.38 -10.02 1.30
CA VAL A 3 -4.78 -10.41 -0.06
C VAL A 3 -4.17 -11.78 -0.34
N ASP A 4 -5.03 -12.77 -0.55
CA ASP A 4 -4.60 -14.10 -0.97
C ASP A 4 -4.15 -14.07 -2.44
N ALA A 5 -3.12 -14.85 -2.77
CA ALA A 5 -2.58 -14.93 -4.14
C ALA A 5 -3.58 -15.50 -5.17
N SER A 6 -4.65 -16.13 -4.70
CA SER A 6 -5.75 -16.63 -5.53
C SER A 6 -6.71 -15.53 -6.00
N VAL A 7 -6.72 -14.38 -5.33
CA VAL A 7 -7.70 -13.30 -5.60
C VAL A 7 -7.18 -12.31 -6.65
N ALA A 8 -5.88 -12.02 -6.67
CA ALA A 8 -5.29 -11.06 -7.60
C ALA A 8 -3.78 -11.28 -7.80
N SER A 9 -3.25 -10.70 -8.88
CA SER A 9 -1.83 -10.76 -9.18
C SER A 9 -1.03 -9.91 -8.18
N LEU A 10 -0.27 -10.55 -7.29
CA LEU A 10 0.46 -9.82 -6.24
C LEU A 10 1.53 -8.88 -6.81
N GLY A 11 2.10 -9.22 -7.98
CA GLY A 11 3.16 -8.42 -8.61
C GLY A 11 2.72 -6.99 -8.96
N GLN A 12 1.44 -6.79 -9.31
CA GLN A 12 0.91 -5.48 -9.67
C GLN A 12 0.47 -4.65 -8.46
N LEU A 13 0.24 -5.29 -7.32
CA LEU A 13 -0.27 -4.67 -6.08
C LEU A 13 0.84 -4.24 -5.11
N VAL A 14 2.03 -4.83 -5.24
CA VAL A 14 3.19 -4.58 -4.37
C VAL A 14 3.90 -3.22 -4.61
N PRO A 15 3.97 -2.66 -5.84
CA PRO A 15 4.69 -1.40 -6.08
C PRO A 15 4.18 -0.26 -5.20
N THR A 16 5.10 0.53 -4.66
CA THR A 16 4.75 1.66 -3.79
C THR A 16 4.06 2.74 -4.60
N GLY A 17 2.93 3.25 -4.10
CA GLY A 17 2.13 4.26 -4.79
C GLY A 17 0.95 3.69 -5.59
N THR A 18 0.87 2.37 -5.78
CA THR A 18 -0.25 1.71 -6.47
C THR A 18 -1.58 2.01 -5.78
N CYS A 19 -2.59 2.36 -6.58
CA CYS A 19 -3.93 2.61 -6.12
C CYS A 19 -4.81 1.39 -6.39
N VAL A 20 -5.41 0.87 -5.32
CA VAL A 20 -6.21 -0.34 -5.34
C VAL A 20 -7.51 -0.09 -4.60
N LEU A 21 -8.60 -0.60 -5.15
CA LEU A 21 -9.87 -0.72 -4.45
C LEU A 21 -10.00 -2.16 -3.99
N VAL A 22 -10.22 -2.36 -2.69
CA VAL A 22 -10.32 -3.69 -2.08
C VAL A 22 -11.65 -3.82 -1.37
N GLU A 23 -12.34 -4.92 -1.64
CA GLU A 23 -13.58 -5.29 -0.97
C GLU A 23 -13.39 -6.63 -0.25
N GLY A 24 -13.99 -6.76 0.92
CA GLY A 24 -13.91 -8.00 1.68
C GLY A 24 -14.43 -7.85 3.11
N GLU A 25 -14.09 -8.83 3.94
CA GLU A 25 -14.62 -8.99 5.28
C GLU A 25 -13.67 -8.39 6.32
N LEU A 26 -14.20 -7.53 7.21
CA LEU A 26 -13.45 -6.99 8.34
C LEU A 26 -13.50 -7.98 9.51
N LYS A 27 -12.34 -8.54 9.88
CA LYS A 27 -12.20 -9.46 11.02
C LYS A 27 -11.39 -8.83 12.13
N LYS A 28 -11.59 -9.34 13.35
CA LYS A 28 -10.66 -9.03 14.45
C LYS A 28 -9.31 -9.66 14.15
N ALA A 29 -8.26 -8.90 14.37
CA ALA A 29 -6.91 -9.43 14.23
C ALA A 29 -6.68 -10.52 15.29
N PRO A 30 -5.85 -11.55 14.99
CA PRO A 30 -5.47 -12.56 15.96
C PRO A 30 -4.67 -11.95 17.13
N ASP A 31 -4.78 -12.57 18.31
CA ASP A 31 -4.10 -12.16 19.54
C ASP A 31 -2.58 -12.12 19.33
N GLY A 32 -1.97 -10.94 19.49
CA GLY A 32 -0.53 -10.72 19.31
C GLY A 32 -0.16 -9.76 18.18
N THR A 33 -1.13 -9.27 17.40
CA THR A 33 -0.90 -8.30 16.32
C THR A 33 -1.12 -6.87 16.81
N LYS A 34 -0.30 -5.90 16.38
CA LYS A 34 -0.47 -4.46 16.75
C LYS A 34 -1.76 -3.83 16.21
N GLN A 35 -2.48 -4.52 15.33
CA GLN A 35 -3.67 -4.00 14.68
C GLN A 35 -4.90 -4.64 15.32
N THR A 36 -5.95 -3.86 15.57
CA THR A 36 -7.20 -4.35 16.21
C THR A 36 -8.11 -5.07 15.21
N VAL A 37 -8.01 -4.69 13.93
CA VAL A 37 -8.84 -5.19 12.84
C VAL A 37 -7.99 -5.49 11.62
N GLU A 38 -8.40 -6.52 10.89
CA GLU A 38 -7.78 -6.95 9.64
C GLU A 38 -8.85 -7.08 8.56
N LEU A 39 -8.58 -6.53 7.38
CA LEU A 39 -9.45 -6.71 6.22
C LEU A 39 -8.97 -7.93 5.43
N LYS A 40 -9.77 -8.99 5.38
CA LYS A 40 -9.58 -10.13 4.48
C LYS A 40 -10.19 -9.79 3.13
N VAL A 41 -9.37 -9.70 2.10
CA VAL A 41 -9.81 -9.22 0.78
C VAL A 41 -10.39 -10.37 -0.04
N GLU A 42 -11.58 -10.15 -0.58
CA GLU A 42 -12.27 -11.10 -1.48
C GLU A 42 -12.22 -10.64 -2.93
N LYS A 43 -12.19 -9.31 -3.14
CA LYS A 43 -12.08 -8.71 -4.47
C LYS A 43 -11.09 -7.56 -4.45
N VAL A 44 -10.28 -7.50 -5.50
CA VAL A 44 -9.33 -6.41 -5.74
C VAL A 44 -9.62 -5.84 -7.12
N LEU A 45 -9.70 -4.52 -7.19
CA LEU A 45 -9.73 -3.77 -8.43
C LEU A 45 -8.50 -2.87 -8.50
N GLU A 46 -7.71 -3.03 -9.55
CA GLU A 46 -6.58 -2.17 -9.84
C GLU A 46 -7.09 -0.87 -10.47
N VAL A 47 -6.99 0.24 -9.73
CA VAL A 47 -7.50 1.55 -10.18
C VAL A 47 -6.39 2.41 -10.77
N GLY A 48 -5.16 2.24 -10.28
CA GLY A 48 -3.98 2.93 -10.80
C GLY A 48 -2.72 2.12 -10.56
N THR A 49 -2.24 1.44 -11.60
CA THR A 49 -0.96 0.76 -11.59
C THR A 49 0.17 1.78 -11.59
N VAL A 50 1.24 1.50 -10.84
CA VAL A 50 2.40 2.38 -10.76
C VAL A 50 3.61 1.62 -11.25
N ASP A 51 4.37 2.27 -12.14
CA ASP A 51 5.67 1.80 -12.57
C ASP A 51 6.68 2.06 -11.44
N PRO A 52 7.22 1.01 -10.79
CA PRO A 52 8.15 1.17 -9.67
C PRO A 52 9.44 1.88 -10.08
N ALA A 53 9.83 1.86 -11.36
CA ALA A 53 11.02 2.56 -11.84
C ALA A 53 10.82 4.09 -11.93
N LYS A 54 9.57 4.55 -12.03
CA LYS A 54 9.23 5.98 -12.15
C LYS A 54 8.79 6.61 -10.84
N TYR A 55 8.42 5.80 -9.84
CA TYR A 55 7.92 6.32 -8.58
C TYR A 55 9.09 6.83 -7.70
N PRO A 56 9.14 8.13 -7.36
CA PRO A 56 10.33 8.72 -6.77
C PRO A 56 10.47 8.48 -5.26
N ILE A 57 9.41 8.06 -4.57
CA ILE A 57 9.41 7.88 -3.11
C ILE A 57 9.54 6.39 -2.76
N PRO A 58 10.72 5.91 -2.34
CA PRO A 58 10.88 4.54 -1.86
C PRO A 58 10.24 4.34 -0.48
N LYS A 59 9.97 3.08 -0.14
CA LYS A 59 9.45 2.65 1.18
C LYS A 59 10.55 2.57 2.25
N THR A 60 11.48 3.53 2.25
CA THR A 60 12.59 3.62 3.21
C THR A 60 12.49 4.91 4.02
N LYS A 61 13.34 5.06 5.04
CA LYS A 61 13.43 6.32 5.79
C LYS A 61 14.06 7.37 4.87
N LEU A 62 13.30 8.42 4.57
CA LEU A 62 13.73 9.53 3.73
C LEU A 62 14.17 10.73 4.57
N THR A 63 15.08 11.54 4.02
CA THR A 63 15.48 12.81 4.64
C THR A 63 14.55 13.94 4.21
N LEU A 64 14.53 15.03 4.99
CA LEU A 64 13.69 16.18 4.68
C LEU A 64 14.16 16.91 3.42
N GLU A 65 15.46 16.88 3.10
CA GLU A 65 15.98 17.44 1.85
C GLU A 65 15.42 16.71 0.64
N PHE A 66 15.41 15.38 0.66
CA PHE A 66 14.84 14.57 -0.42
C PHE A 66 13.34 14.82 -0.63
N LEU A 67 12.59 15.02 0.48
CA LEU A 67 11.16 15.34 0.41
C LEU A 67 10.88 16.77 -0.10
N ARG A 68 11.86 17.68 -0.08
CA ARG A 68 11.72 19.03 -0.67
C ARG A 68 11.77 19.00 -2.19
N ASP A 69 12.46 18.04 -2.80
CA ASP A 69 12.47 17.88 -4.26
C ASP A 69 11.13 17.32 -4.78
N HIS A 70 10.39 16.60 -3.92
CA HIS A 70 9.10 15.98 -4.22
C HIS A 70 7.95 16.50 -3.33
N VAL A 71 7.80 17.82 -3.24
CA VAL A 71 6.81 18.49 -2.36
C VAL A 71 5.39 17.96 -2.54
N HIS A 72 4.98 17.66 -3.77
CA HIS A 72 3.63 17.17 -4.08
C HIS A 72 3.35 15.76 -3.55
N LEU A 73 4.38 14.95 -3.28
CA LEU A 73 4.24 13.61 -2.71
C LEU A 73 4.59 13.55 -1.22
N ARG A 74 5.24 14.58 -0.67
CA ARG A 74 5.55 14.71 0.77
C ARG A 74 4.35 14.44 1.70
N PRO A 75 3.11 14.91 1.43
CA PRO A 75 1.96 14.64 2.30
C PRO A 75 1.60 13.16 2.45
N ARG A 76 2.13 12.29 1.59
CA ARG A 76 1.88 10.84 1.61
C ARG A 76 2.93 10.06 2.43
N THR A 77 3.82 10.75 3.14
CA THR A 77 4.86 10.15 3.99
C THR A 77 4.55 10.38 5.47
N ASN A 78 4.99 9.48 6.36
CA ASN A 78 4.69 9.54 7.80
C ASN A 78 5.57 10.53 8.59
N THR A 79 6.19 11.52 7.92
CA THR A 79 7.17 12.46 8.51
C THR A 79 6.52 13.75 8.97
#